data_AF-A0A7C2MGI1-F1
#
_entry.id   AF-A0A7C2MGI1-F1
#
_cell.length_a   1.000
_cell.length_b   1.000
_cell.length_c   1.000
_cell.angle_alpha   90.00
_cell.angle_beta   90.00
_cell.angle_gamma   90.00
#
_symmetry.space_group_name_H-M   'P 1'
#
loop_
_entity.id
_entity.type
_entity.pdbx_description
1 polymer ?
#
loop_
_entity_poly.entity_id
_entity_poly.type
_entity_poly.pdbx_seq_one_letter_code
_entity_poly.pdbx_strand_id
1 'polypeptide(L)' 'FYYPLVTNNLCLQCHGKQEDMEFAVKEKILELYPQDSATGYSENEIRGIWKIGFRQ' A
#
# COMPACT_ATOMS: atom_id res chain seq x y z
N PHE A 1 5.19 20.05 6.89
CA PHE A 1 3.79 19.63 7.08
C PHE A 1 3.68 18.14 6.82
N TYR A 2 2.86 17.42 7.59
CA TYR A 2 2.66 15.97 7.43
C TYR A 2 1.18 15.67 7.25
N TYR A 3 0.86 14.77 6.33
CA TYR A 3 -0.52 14.35 6.05
C TYR A 3 -0.61 12.82 5.92
N PRO A 4 -1.51 12.14 6.66
CA PRO A 4 -1.60 10.69 6.63
C PRO A 4 -2.14 10.19 5.28
N LEU A 5 -1.62 9.06 4.82
CA LEU A 5 -2.17 8.29 3.71
C LEU A 5 -2.94 7.11 4.29
N VAL A 6 -4.27 7.15 4.14
CA VAL A 6 -5.19 6.16 4.70
C VAL A 6 -5.68 5.24 3.58
N THR A 7 -5.74 3.93 3.84
CA THR A 7 -6.19 2.92 2.89
C THR A 7 -7.70 3.00 2.65
N ASN A 8 -8.11 2.63 1.44
CA ASN A 8 -9.49 2.38 1.06
C ASN A 8 -9.61 1.03 0.31
N ASN A 9 -10.83 0.64 -0.06
CA ASN A 9 -11.06 -0.63 -0.77
C ASN A 9 -10.22 -0.84 -2.05
N LEU A 10 -9.96 0.23 -2.81
CA LEU A 10 -9.11 0.13 -4.00
C LEU A 10 -7.65 -0.18 -3.62
N CYS A 11 -7.14 0.43 -2.55
CA CYS A 11 -5.79 0.14 -2.06
C CYS A 11 -5.59 -1.34 -1.73
N LEU A 12 -6.63 -1.99 -1.19
CA LEU A 12 -6.56 -3.37 -0.73
C LEU A 12 -6.41 -4.39 -1.86
N GLN A 13 -6.70 -4.01 -3.11
CA GLN A 13 -6.49 -4.88 -4.27
C GLN A 13 -5.00 -5.24 -4.49
N CYS A 14 -4.08 -4.41 -4.00
CA CYS A 14 -2.63 -4.62 -4.11
C CYS A 14 -1.90 -4.63 -2.76
N HIS A 15 -2.48 -3.99 -1.73
CA HIS A 15 -1.85 -3.82 -0.41
C HIS A 15 -2.62 -4.53 0.70
N GLY A 16 -3.72 -5.23 0.37
CA GLY A 16 -4.50 -6.01 1.32
C GLY A 16 -3.78 -7.28 1.74
N LYS A 17 -4.53 -8.18 2.39
CA LYS A 17 -4.02 -9.52 2.71
C LYS A 17 -3.78 -10.31 1.43
N GLN A 18 -2.71 -11.09 1.39
CA GLN A 18 -2.30 -11.76 0.15
C GLN A 18 -3.28 -12.86 -0.30
N GLU A 19 -4.03 -13.41 0.63
CA GLU A 19 -5.10 -14.37 0.37
C GLU A 19 -6.32 -13.75 -0.34
N ASP A 20 -6.53 -12.44 -0.20
CA ASP A 20 -7.69 -11.73 -0.74
C ASP A 20 -7.39 -11.04 -2.10
N MET A 21 -6.13 -11.12 -2.57
CA MET A 21 -5.69 -10.50 -3.83
C MET A 21 -5.79 -11.47 -5.01
N GLU A 22 -6.08 -10.91 -6.19
CA GLU A 22 -6.02 -11.64 -7.45
C GLU A 22 -4.61 -12.21 -7.70
N PHE A 23 -4.55 -13.47 -8.12
CA PHE A 23 -3.28 -14.19 -8.27
C PHE A 23 -2.30 -13.46 -9.21
N ALA A 24 -2.79 -12.99 -10.35
CA ALA A 24 -1.98 -12.28 -11.34
C ALA A 24 -1.39 -10.96 -10.79
N VAL A 25 -2.13 -10.28 -9.90
CA VAL A 25 -1.66 -9.04 -9.26
C VAL A 25 -0.55 -9.35 -8.26
N LYS A 26 -0.79 -10.33 -7.38
CA LYS A 26 0.19 -10.79 -6.39
C LYS A 26 1.47 -11.29 -7.05
N GLU A 27 1.35 -12.12 -8.08
CA GLU A 27 2.48 -12.66 -8.84
C GLU A 27 3.32 -11.53 -9.44
N LYS A 28 2.66 -10.56 -10.09
CA LYS A 28 3.38 -9.46 -10.73
C LYS A 28 4.08 -8.54 -9.72
N ILE A 29 3.45 -8.30 -8.57
CA ILE A 29 4.06 -7.51 -7.49
C ILE A 29 5.30 -8.24 -6.94
N LEU A 30 5.21 -9.53 -6.66
CA LEU A 30 6.35 -10.30 -6.10
C LEU A 30 7.50 -10.46 -7.11
N GLU A 31 7.21 -10.51 -8.41
CA GLU A 31 8.24 -10.49 -9.46
C GLU A 31 9.02 -9.17 -9.45
N LEU A 32 8.32 -8.04 -9.35
CA LEU A 32 8.92 -6.69 -9.43
C LEU A 32 9.50 -6.22 -8.09
N TYR A 33 8.90 -6.66 -6.98
CA TYR A 33 9.23 -6.27 -5.61
C TYR A 33 9.28 -7.52 -4.70
N PRO A 34 10.33 -8.36 -4.80
CA PRO A 34 10.42 -9.63 -4.06
C PRO A 34 10.44 -9.49 -2.53
N GLN A 35 10.74 -8.30 -2.02
CA GLN A 35 10.79 -7.96 -0.60
C GLN A 35 9.70 -6.96 -0.21
N ASP A 36 8.58 -6.93 -0.95
CA ASP A 36 7.50 -6.00 -0.66
C ASP A 36 7.01 -6.14 0.79
N SER A 37 7.00 -5.01 1.48
CA SER A 37 6.53 -4.88 2.86
C SER A 37 5.20 -4.10 2.93
N ALA A 38 4.63 -3.75 1.78
CA ALA A 38 3.43 -2.94 1.64
C ALA A 38 2.12 -3.76 1.65
N THR A 39 2.06 -4.89 2.34
CA THR A 39 0.92 -5.82 2.28
C THR A 39 0.29 -6.06 3.64
N GLY A 40 -0.90 -6.64 3.67
CA GLY A 40 -1.60 -7.04 4.90
C GLY A 40 -2.44 -5.94 5.53
N TYR A 41 -2.69 -4.84 4.81
CA TYR A 41 -3.51 -3.75 5.31
C TYR A 41 -5.01 -4.10 5.29
N SER A 42 -5.77 -3.41 6.15
CA SER A 42 -7.22 -3.35 6.15
C SER A 42 -7.72 -1.96 5.76
N GLU A 43 -9.04 -1.80 5.58
CA GLU A 43 -9.64 -0.50 5.26
C GLU A 43 -9.44 0.51 6.41
N ASN A 44 -9.21 1.79 6.09
CA ASN A 44 -9.01 2.89 7.03
C ASN A 44 -7.76 2.79 7.92
N GLU A 45 -6.75 2.03 7.51
CA GLU A 45 -5.45 1.97 8.17
C GLU A 45 -4.46 3.00 7.61
N ILE A 46 -3.50 3.42 8.43
CA ILE A 46 -2.43 4.32 8.00
C ILE A 46 -1.40 3.53 7.19
N ARG A 47 -1.41 3.71 5.87
CA ARG A 47 -0.43 3.13 4.95
C ARG A 47 0.92 3.84 5.02
N GLY A 48 0.90 5.15 5.24
CA GLY A 48 2.08 6.00 5.23
C GLY A 48 1.76 7.46 5.52
N ILE A 49 2.73 8.34 5.33
CA ILE A 49 2.61 9.78 5.62
C ILE A 49 3.30 10.57 4.52
N TRP A 50 2.61 11.57 3.97
CA TRP A 50 3.20 12.59 3.11
C TRP A 50 3.97 13.61 3.94
N LYS A 51 5.23 13.84 3.62
CA LYS A 51 6.04 14.94 4.17
C LYS A 51 6.15 16.06 3.13
N ILE A 52 5.53 17.20 3.41
CA ILE A 52 5.64 18.40 2.58
C ILE A 52 6.64 19.36 3.23
N GLY A 53 7.70 19.67 2.47
CA GLY A 53 8.69 20.69 2.79
C GLY A 53 8.53 21.88 1.86
N PHE A 54 8.60 23.08 2.41
CA PHE A 54 8.59 24.32 1.63
C PHE A 54 10.04 24.75 1.43
N ARG A 55 10.43 24.99 0.17
CA ARG A 55 11.72 25.61 -0.14
C ARG A 55 11.58 27.11 0.14
N GLN A 56 12.58 27.67 0.81
CA GLN A 56 12.74 29.11 0.98
C GLN A 56 13.39 29.71 -0.25
#